data_AF-A0A916E1J6-F1
#
_entry.id   AF-A0A916E1J6-F1
#
_cell.length_a   1.000
_cell.length_b   1.000
_cell.length_c   1.000
_cell.angle_alpha   90.00
_cell.angle_beta   90.00
_cell.angle_gamma   90.00
#
_symmetry.space_group_name_H-M   'P 1'
#
loop_
_entity.id
_entity.type
_entity.pdbx_description
1 polymer ?
#
loop_
_entity_poly.entity_id
_entity_poly.type
_entity_poly.pdbx_seq_one_letter_code
_entity_poly.pdbx_strand_id
1 'polypeptide(L)'
;MPRPEKPRRWESSEIVVVLNYLYDNFDTWYDSPYVACAEAIMATNVKRGGSSVYGKVHNMIRIMDDYLRTGKKNSNTCDILWQNKKVRDLIKEMCYKNTERKRKDETTKNRKKSISKAITTVTTEASTTTSQIDVPQMPFSIETIDEIYNEQIKKVENLVLKSKETIETRNQEIRFFYSIKIGIKNWYKIGIKLNNRILFFSFFYIIRNMGLAFCIMYIFFFT
;
A
#
# COMPACT_ATOMS: atom_id res chain seq x y z
N MET A 1 -34.87 18.48 27.40
CA MET A 1 -33.66 18.56 26.55
C MET A 1 -33.98 17.99 25.17
N PRO A 2 -33.65 18.66 24.06
CA PRO A 2 -33.79 18.07 22.73
C PRO A 2 -32.93 16.80 22.65
N ARG A 3 -33.47 15.71 22.10
CA ARG A 3 -32.66 14.51 21.87
C ARG A 3 -31.58 14.83 20.83
N PRO A 4 -30.34 14.35 20.99
CA PRO A 4 -29.34 14.47 19.95
C PRO A 4 -29.89 13.79 18.67
N GLU A 5 -29.95 14.54 17.58
CA GLU A 5 -30.31 13.99 16.29
C GLU A 5 -29.35 12.84 15.95
N LYS A 6 -29.89 11.73 15.43
CA LYS A 6 -29.08 10.58 15.04
C LYS A 6 -28.05 11.02 14.00
N PRO A 7 -26.78 10.56 14.07
CA PRO A 7 -25.77 10.92 13.09
C PRO A 7 -26.25 10.57 11.68
N ARG A 8 -26.35 11.58 10.81
CA ARG A 8 -26.77 11.37 9.42
C ARG A 8 -25.84 10.35 8.76
N ARG A 9 -26.39 9.22 8.31
CA ARG A 9 -25.64 8.15 7.62
C ARG A 9 -25.05 8.68 6.32
N TRP A 10 -23.86 8.21 5.97
CA TRP A 10 -23.20 8.57 4.72
C TRP A 10 -23.82 7.81 3.55
N GLU A 11 -24.12 8.52 2.47
CA GLU A 11 -24.54 7.92 1.22
C GLU A 11 -23.35 7.63 0.31
N SER A 12 -23.40 6.53 -0.44
CA SER A 12 -22.29 6.17 -1.33
C SER A 12 -22.09 7.18 -2.46
N SER A 13 -23.17 7.71 -3.03
CA SER A 13 -23.11 8.74 -4.08
C SER A 13 -22.46 10.03 -3.57
N GLU A 14 -22.85 10.48 -2.38
CA GLU A 14 -22.26 11.64 -1.69
C GLU A 14 -20.73 11.49 -1.55
N ILE A 15 -20.28 10.31 -1.11
CA ILE A 15 -18.84 10.02 -0.98
C ILE A 15 -18.15 10.01 -2.34
N VAL A 16 -18.73 9.37 -3.35
CA VAL A 16 -18.12 9.29 -4.69
C VAL A 16 -17.88 10.69 -5.29
N VAL A 17 -18.85 11.60 -5.17
CA VAL A 17 -18.74 12.95 -5.72
C VAL A 17 -17.63 13.73 -5.02
N VAL A 18 -17.55 13.65 -3.69
CA VAL A 18 -16.47 14.27 -2.91
C VAL A 18 -15.11 13.67 -3.28
N LEU A 19 -14.99 12.34 -3.33
CA LEU A 19 -13.72 11.68 -3.63
C LEU A 19 -13.23 11.98 -5.05
N ASN A 20 -14.12 12.07 -6.03
CA ASN A 20 -13.74 12.49 -7.37
C ASN A 20 -13.12 13.90 -7.36
N TYR A 21 -13.79 14.86 -6.73
CA TYR A 21 -13.27 16.23 -6.63
C TYR A 21 -11.89 16.28 -5.95
N LEU A 22 -11.74 15.55 -4.84
CA LEU A 22 -10.47 15.50 -4.12
C LEU A 22 -9.37 14.77 -4.91
N TYR A 23 -9.73 13.79 -5.73
CA TYR A 23 -8.79 13.08 -6.58
C TYR A 23 -8.32 13.94 -7.76
N ASP A 24 -9.22 14.71 -8.36
CA ASP A 24 -8.91 15.64 -9.45
C ASP A 24 -8.04 16.80 -8.92
N ASN A 25 -8.29 17.25 -7.69
CA ASN A 25 -7.52 18.26 -6.97
C ASN A 25 -6.58 17.63 -5.92
N PHE A 26 -5.95 16.51 -6.28
CA PHE A 26 -5.14 15.73 -5.34
C PHE A 26 -4.00 16.54 -4.73
N ASP A 27 -3.44 17.50 -5.47
CA ASP A 27 -2.32 18.27 -4.95
C ASP A 27 -2.72 19.13 -3.76
N THR A 28 -3.86 19.83 -3.87
CA THR A 28 -4.47 20.57 -2.77
C THR A 28 -4.83 19.65 -1.61
N TRP A 29 -5.37 18.46 -1.90
CA TRP A 29 -5.66 17.47 -0.86
C TRP A 29 -4.42 17.02 -0.09
N TYR A 30 -3.31 16.76 -0.77
CA TYR A 30 -2.08 16.30 -0.14
C TYR A 30 -1.44 17.42 0.70
N ASP A 31 -1.40 18.65 0.18
CA ASP A 31 -0.74 19.77 0.85
C ASP A 31 -1.60 20.37 1.98
N SER A 32 -2.91 20.47 1.77
CA SER A 32 -3.86 21.03 2.74
C SER A 32 -5.22 20.31 2.71
N PRO A 33 -5.35 19.14 3.36
CA PRO A 33 -6.56 18.32 3.35
C PRO A 33 -7.84 19.06 3.78
N TYR A 34 -7.73 19.97 4.75
CA TYR A 34 -8.87 20.74 5.26
C TYR A 34 -9.37 21.76 4.23
N VAL A 35 -8.45 22.44 3.55
CA VAL A 35 -8.79 23.39 2.48
C VAL A 35 -9.43 22.65 1.31
N ALA A 36 -8.84 21.54 0.89
CA ALA A 36 -9.40 20.71 -0.18
C ALA A 36 -10.81 20.20 0.14
N CYS A 37 -11.08 19.84 1.41
CA CYS A 37 -12.42 19.46 1.85
C CYS A 37 -13.41 20.62 1.87
N ALA A 38 -12.97 21.83 2.25
CA ALA A 38 -13.82 23.02 2.20
C ALA A 38 -14.19 23.36 0.74
N GLU A 39 -13.21 23.33 -0.16
CA GLU A 39 -13.42 23.52 -1.60
C GLU A 39 -14.32 22.44 -2.21
N ALA A 40 -14.12 21.18 -1.82
CA ALA A 40 -14.97 20.07 -2.26
C ALA A 40 -16.43 20.31 -1.86
N ILE A 41 -16.71 20.82 -0.66
CA ILE A 41 -18.08 21.13 -0.23
C ILE A 41 -18.69 22.23 -1.10
N MET A 42 -17.93 23.29 -1.40
CA MET A 42 -18.39 24.37 -2.27
C MET A 42 -18.70 23.87 -3.69
N ALA A 43 -17.86 22.99 -4.24
CA ALA A 43 -18.01 22.47 -5.60
C ALA A 43 -19.11 21.39 -5.72
N THR A 44 -19.27 20.55 -4.69
CA THR A 44 -20.16 19.37 -4.75
C THR A 44 -21.53 19.59 -4.11
N ASN A 45 -21.74 20.75 -3.49
CA ASN A 45 -22.96 21.13 -2.79
C ASN A 45 -23.44 20.09 -1.76
N VAL A 46 -22.50 19.38 -1.14
CA VAL A 46 -22.80 18.38 -0.12
C VAL A 46 -23.14 19.11 1.19
N LYS A 47 -24.29 18.80 1.79
CA LYS A 47 -24.78 19.38 3.05
C LYS A 47 -24.03 18.91 4.31
N ARG A 48 -22.71 18.68 4.24
CA ARG A 48 -21.85 18.25 5.36
C ARG A 48 -20.84 19.33 5.69
N GLY A 49 -20.42 19.39 6.95
CA GLY A 49 -19.30 20.26 7.35
C GLY A 49 -17.95 19.70 6.90
N GLY A 50 -16.98 20.60 6.64
CA GLY A 50 -15.62 20.27 6.21
C GLY A 50 -14.93 19.24 7.10
N SER A 51 -15.03 19.40 8.42
CA SER A 51 -14.45 18.45 9.38
C SER A 51 -15.06 17.05 9.28
N SER A 52 -16.35 16.95 8.95
CA SER A 52 -17.02 15.67 8.77
C SER A 52 -16.53 14.96 7.50
N VAL A 53 -16.38 15.72 6.41
CA VAL A 53 -15.83 15.22 5.14
C VAL A 53 -14.39 14.77 5.33
N TYR A 54 -13.54 15.62 5.88
CA TYR A 54 -12.15 15.31 6.17
C TYR A 54 -12.02 14.03 7.02
N GLY A 55 -12.73 13.98 8.15
CA GLY A 55 -12.68 12.83 9.05
C GLY A 55 -13.11 11.53 8.38
N LYS A 56 -14.11 11.60 7.49
CA LYS A 56 -14.58 10.44 6.73
C LYS A 56 -13.54 9.95 5.72
N VAL A 57 -13.02 10.85 4.88
CA VAL A 57 -12.03 10.54 3.84
C VAL A 57 -10.72 10.07 4.47
N HIS A 58 -10.23 10.78 5.48
CA HIS A 58 -9.02 10.42 6.21
C HIS A 58 -9.14 9.02 6.85
N ASN A 59 -10.27 8.71 7.48
CA ASN A 59 -10.48 7.38 8.04
C ASN A 59 -10.53 6.28 6.95
N MET A 60 -11.13 6.55 5.79
CA MET A 60 -11.12 5.61 4.66
C MET A 60 -9.71 5.35 4.14
N ILE A 61 -8.91 6.40 3.94
CA ILE A 61 -7.52 6.28 3.49
C ILE A 61 -6.71 5.48 4.51
N ARG A 62 -6.82 5.78 5.81
CA ARG A 62 -6.13 5.04 6.87
C ARG A 62 -6.48 3.55 6.85
N ILE A 63 -7.77 3.23 6.75
CA ILE A 63 -8.26 1.85 6.66
C ILE A 63 -7.69 1.14 5.43
N MET A 64 -7.68 1.82 4.29
CA MET A 64 -7.16 1.25 3.04
C MET A 64 -5.64 1.05 3.12
N ASP A 65 -4.89 2.01 3.65
CA ASP A 65 -3.43 1.88 3.86
C ASP A 65 -3.10 0.67 4.75
N ASP A 66 -3.84 0.50 5.85
CA ASP A 66 -3.67 -0.65 6.74
C ASP A 66 -3.98 -1.97 6.03
N TYR A 67 -5.02 -2.00 5.19
CA TYR A 67 -5.36 -3.16 4.38
C TYR A 67 -4.28 -3.45 3.32
N LEU A 68 -3.78 -2.44 2.61
CA LEU A 68 -2.73 -2.60 1.61
C LEU A 68 -1.42 -3.10 2.23
N ARG A 69 -1.12 -2.71 3.47
CA ARG A 69 0.07 -3.18 4.21
C ARG A 69 -0.07 -4.60 4.76
N THR A 70 -1.24 -4.94 5.31
CA THR A 70 -1.42 -6.19 6.10
C THR A 70 -2.20 -7.29 5.37
N GLY A 71 -2.91 -6.94 4.30
CA GLY A 71 -3.89 -7.81 3.64
C GLY A 71 -5.16 -8.07 4.47
N LYS A 72 -5.26 -7.55 5.69
CA LYS A 72 -6.36 -7.83 6.62
C LYS A 72 -7.43 -6.74 6.55
N LYS A 73 -8.68 -7.16 6.37
CA LYS A 73 -9.84 -6.28 6.41
C LYS A 73 -10.23 -6.00 7.87
N ASN A 74 -10.17 -4.74 8.28
CA ASN A 74 -10.78 -4.27 9.52
C ASN A 74 -12.29 -4.10 9.31
N SER A 75 -13.04 -5.14 9.70
CA SER A 75 -14.44 -5.32 9.30
C SER A 75 -15.42 -4.28 9.89
N ASN A 76 -15.04 -3.54 10.94
CA ASN A 76 -16.04 -2.87 11.79
C ASN A 76 -16.14 -1.34 11.58
N THR A 77 -15.30 -0.72 10.76
CA THR A 77 -15.12 0.75 10.80
C THR A 77 -15.45 1.51 9.53
N CYS A 78 -15.82 0.87 8.41
CA CYS A 78 -16.26 1.57 7.20
C CYS A 78 -16.95 0.69 6.14
N ASP A 79 -18.17 0.22 6.39
CA ASP A 79 -18.89 -0.68 5.47
C ASP A 79 -18.99 -0.17 4.03
N ILE A 80 -19.24 1.13 3.85
CA ILE A 80 -19.38 1.76 2.53
C ILE A 80 -18.13 1.58 1.67
N LEU A 81 -16.94 1.62 2.30
CA LEU A 81 -15.66 1.41 1.60
C LEU A 81 -15.59 0.00 0.99
N TRP A 82 -16.12 -0.99 1.68
CA TRP A 82 -16.06 -2.38 1.24
C TRP A 82 -17.21 -2.77 0.33
N GLN A 83 -18.39 -2.19 0.54
CA GLN A 83 -19.60 -2.46 -0.23
C GLN A 83 -19.58 -1.76 -1.60
N ASN A 84 -19.05 -0.55 -1.69
CA ASN A 84 -19.04 0.20 -2.94
C ASN A 84 -17.68 0.08 -3.64
N LYS A 85 -17.67 -0.60 -4.81
CA LYS A 85 -16.45 -0.77 -5.62
C LYS A 85 -15.83 0.56 -6.05
N LYS A 86 -16.63 1.53 -6.48
CA LYS A 86 -16.13 2.82 -6.97
C LYS A 86 -15.44 3.62 -5.86
N VAL A 87 -16.05 3.65 -4.66
CA VAL A 87 -15.43 4.27 -3.48
C VAL A 87 -14.11 3.58 -3.15
N ARG A 88 -14.10 2.24 -3.14
CA ARG A 88 -12.90 1.46 -2.85
C ARG A 88 -11.76 1.75 -3.82
N ASP A 89 -12.06 1.74 -5.12
CA ASP A 89 -11.07 1.92 -6.17
C ASP A 89 -10.50 3.35 -6.11
N LEU A 90 -11.33 4.38 -5.93
CA LEU A 90 -10.87 5.78 -5.75
C LEU A 90 -9.95 5.95 -4.54
N ILE A 91 -10.34 5.42 -3.37
CA ILE A 91 -9.50 5.50 -2.17
C ILE A 91 -8.16 4.78 -2.39
N LYS A 92 -8.18 3.62 -3.06
CA LYS A 92 -6.98 2.85 -3.36
C LYS A 92 -6.01 3.65 -4.25
N GLU A 93 -6.53 4.33 -5.29
CA GLU A 93 -5.74 5.21 -6.14
C GLU A 93 -5.16 6.41 -5.37
N MET A 94 -5.94 7.03 -4.48
CA MET A 94 -5.44 8.09 -3.60
C MET A 94 -4.29 7.61 -2.69
N CYS A 95 -4.39 6.40 -2.13
CA CYS A 95 -3.33 5.78 -1.33
C CYS A 95 -2.04 5.55 -2.15
N TYR A 96 -2.17 5.10 -3.40
CA TYR A 96 -1.01 4.95 -4.30
C TYR A 96 -0.35 6.30 -4.59
N LYS A 97 -1.12 7.32 -4.97
CA LYS A 97 -0.58 8.68 -5.19
C LYS A 97 0.10 9.24 -3.94
N ASN A 98 -0.48 9.04 -2.76
CA ASN A 98 0.13 9.43 -1.48
C ASN A 98 1.51 8.77 -1.29
N THR A 99 1.62 7.48 -1.58
CA THR A 99 2.86 6.72 -1.42
C THR A 99 3.92 7.18 -2.43
N GLU A 100 3.54 7.42 -3.68
CA GLU A 100 4.45 7.94 -4.71
C GLU A 100 4.97 9.33 -4.37
N ARG A 101 4.12 10.23 -3.87
CA ARG A 101 4.52 11.60 -3.50
C ARG A 101 5.46 11.60 -2.30
N LYS A 102 5.18 10.80 -1.27
CA LYS A 102 6.10 10.61 -0.12
C LYS A 102 7.50 10.17 -0.56
N ARG A 103 7.61 9.22 -1.49
CA ARG A 103 8.91 8.77 -2.03
C ARG A 103 9.67 9.87 -2.76
N LYS A 104 8.97 10.71 -3.53
CA LYS A 104 9.56 11.87 -4.23
C LYS A 104 10.06 12.93 -3.24
N ASP A 105 9.27 13.21 -2.20
CA ASP A 105 9.62 14.18 -1.14
C ASP A 105 10.84 13.72 -0.33
N GLU A 106 10.90 12.43 0.03
CA GLU A 106 12.04 11.83 0.74
C GLU A 106 13.33 11.90 -0.10
N THR A 107 13.24 11.56 -1.39
CA THR A 107 14.38 11.63 -2.32
C THR A 107 14.90 13.07 -2.44
N THR A 108 13.99 14.04 -2.54
CA THR A 108 14.33 15.47 -2.65
C THR A 108 14.93 16.02 -1.35
N LYS A 109 14.39 15.64 -0.19
CA LYS A 109 14.93 16.03 1.13
C LYS A 109 16.32 15.45 1.37
N ASN A 110 16.53 14.18 1.03
CA ASN A 110 17.84 13.54 1.16
C ASN A 110 18.89 14.23 0.29
N ARG A 111 18.53 14.59 -0.95
CA ARG A 111 19.43 15.36 -1.84
C ARG A 111 19.75 16.75 -1.28
N LYS A 112 18.77 17.49 -0.77
CA LYS A 112 19.00 18.82 -0.16
C LYS A 112 19.85 18.74 1.11
N LYS A 113 19.68 17.72 1.94
CA LYS A 113 20.49 17.50 3.15
C LYS A 113 21.95 17.16 2.81
N SER A 114 22.19 16.38 1.76
CA SER A 114 23.55 16.10 1.27
C SER A 114 24.23 17.36 0.73
N ILE A 115 23.49 18.21 0.02
CA ILE A 115 23.99 19.49 -0.51
C ILE A 115 24.28 20.48 0.63
N SER A 116 23.37 20.64 1.60
CA SER A 116 23.59 21.56 2.71
C SER A 116 24.79 21.12 3.57
N LYS A 117 24.96 19.81 3.79
CA LYS A 117 26.13 19.28 4.51
C LYS A 117 27.44 19.56 3.78
N ALA A 118 27.46 19.48 2.45
CA ALA A 118 28.62 19.83 1.63
C ALA A 118 28.92 21.35 1.61
N ILE A 119 27.90 22.21 1.67
CA ILE A 119 28.09 23.67 1.71
C ILE A 119 28.61 24.13 3.07
N THR A 120 28.12 23.55 4.18
CA THR A 120 28.59 23.90 5.53
C THR A 120 30.05 23.49 5.75
N THR A 121 30.52 22.38 5.15
CA THR A 121 31.95 22.02 5.20
C THR A 121 32.82 23.00 4.42
N VAL A 122 32.39 23.48 3.24
CA VAL A 122 33.19 24.41 2.43
C VAL A 122 33.23 25.83 3.02
N THR A 123 32.18 26.27 3.73
CA THR A 123 32.10 27.65 4.23
C THR A 123 32.83 27.84 5.57
N THR A 124 33.00 26.77 6.35
CA THR A 124 33.69 26.84 7.66
C THR A 124 35.22 26.86 7.50
N GLU A 125 35.76 26.46 6.34
CA GLU A 125 37.20 26.45 6.05
C GLU A 125 37.74 27.80 5.54
N ALA A 126 36.88 28.77 5.21
CA ALA A 126 37.29 30.05 4.62
C ALA A 126 37.46 31.21 5.62
N SER A 127 37.30 30.98 6.93
CA SER A 127 37.32 32.08 7.91
C SER A 127 37.84 31.67 9.29
N THR A 128 39.13 31.36 9.44
CA THR A 128 39.90 31.81 10.63
C THR A 128 41.41 31.67 10.40
N THR A 129 42.10 32.81 10.39
CA THR A 129 43.55 32.93 10.51
C THR A 129 44.04 32.55 11.91
N THR A 130 45.08 31.70 11.92
CA THR A 130 46.21 31.66 12.88
C THR A 130 45.91 31.47 14.37
N SER A 131 46.06 30.24 14.87
CA SER A 131 46.85 29.89 16.09
C SER A 131 46.94 28.37 16.27
N GLN A 132 48.06 27.92 16.83
CA GLN A 132 48.57 26.55 16.87
C GLN A 132 47.80 25.55 17.77
N ILE A 133 47.74 24.29 17.32
CA ILE A 133 47.69 22.98 18.02
C ILE A 133 46.43 22.65 18.85
N ASP A 134 45.56 21.78 18.32
CA ASP A 134 45.57 20.31 18.56
C ASP A 134 44.57 19.68 17.58
N VAL A 135 45.06 18.85 16.66
CA VAL A 135 44.23 18.20 15.63
C VAL A 135 43.72 16.90 16.23
N PRO A 136 42.40 16.70 16.41
CA PRO A 136 41.88 15.37 16.71
C PRO A 136 42.24 14.45 15.55
N GLN A 137 43.13 13.48 15.77
CA GLN A 137 43.41 12.43 14.80
C GLN A 137 42.10 11.69 14.52
N MET A 138 41.49 11.99 13.39
CA MET A 138 40.40 11.20 12.84
C MET A 138 41.01 9.89 12.33
N PRO A 139 40.48 8.70 12.71
CA PRO A 139 41.05 7.43 12.30
C PRO A 139 40.65 7.13 10.85
N PHE A 140 41.28 7.81 9.89
CA PHE A 140 41.22 7.44 8.48
C PHE A 140 42.39 6.51 8.15
N SER A 141 42.42 5.32 8.73
CA SER A 141 43.29 4.26 8.18
C SER A 141 42.62 3.68 6.93
N ILE A 142 43.42 3.38 5.92
CA ILE A 142 42.94 2.73 4.68
C ILE A 142 42.21 1.41 5.00
N GLU A 143 42.64 0.71 6.05
CA GLU A 143 42.03 -0.53 6.52
C GLU A 143 40.57 -0.35 6.97
N THR A 144 40.21 0.75 7.65
CA THR A 144 38.80 0.98 8.05
C THR A 144 37.92 1.33 6.84
N ILE A 145 38.49 1.96 5.81
CA ILE A 145 37.80 2.24 4.55
C ILE A 145 37.53 0.94 3.79
N ASP A 146 38.53 0.05 3.70
CA ASP A 146 38.41 -1.25 3.06
C ASP A 146 37.42 -2.17 3.79
N GLU A 147 37.41 -2.16 5.13
CA GLU A 147 36.43 -2.90 5.92
C GLU A 147 34.99 -2.44 5.65
N ILE A 148 34.75 -1.12 5.64
CA ILE A 148 33.43 -0.55 5.33
C ILE A 148 33.02 -0.91 3.90
N TYR A 149 33.94 -0.81 2.94
CA TYR A 149 33.67 -1.15 1.54
C TYR A 149 33.29 -2.63 1.39
N ASN A 150 34.06 -3.54 2.00
CA ASN A 150 33.80 -4.97 1.97
C ASN A 150 32.48 -5.34 2.67
N GLU A 151 32.15 -4.67 3.78
CA GLU A 151 30.88 -4.87 4.48
C GLU A 151 29.67 -4.46 3.61
N GLN A 152 29.80 -3.37 2.86
CA GLN A 152 28.75 -2.92 1.92
C GLN A 152 28.56 -3.90 0.77
N ILE A 153 29.64 -4.43 0.19
CA ILE A 153 29.57 -5.48 -0.84
C ILE A 153 28.79 -6.68 -0.30
N LYS A 154 29.16 -7.18 0.88
CA LYS A 154 28.53 -8.34 1.51
C LYS A 154 27.03 -8.10 1.81
N LYS A 155 26.65 -6.88 2.19
CA LYS A 155 25.25 -6.50 2.40
C LYS A 155 24.45 -6.55 1.10
N VAL A 156 25.01 -6.03 0.01
CA VAL A 156 24.37 -6.07 -1.32
C VAL A 156 24.23 -7.51 -1.81
N GLU A 157 25.27 -8.33 -1.70
CA GLU A 157 25.23 -9.74 -2.10
C GLU A 157 24.14 -10.53 -1.36
N ASN A 158 24.06 -10.36 -0.04
CA ASN A 158 23.01 -10.99 0.78
C ASN A 158 21.61 -10.54 0.36
N LEU A 159 21.43 -9.27 -0.02
CA LEU A 159 20.16 -8.74 -0.47
C LEU A 159 19.77 -9.32 -1.83
N VAL A 160 20.73 -9.41 -2.75
CA VAL A 160 20.55 -10.05 -4.07
C VAL A 160 20.15 -11.52 -3.89
N LEU A 161 20.85 -12.27 -3.03
CA LEU A 161 20.57 -13.68 -2.78
C LEU A 161 19.17 -13.90 -2.20
N LYS A 162 18.79 -13.13 -1.17
CA LYS A 162 17.42 -13.17 -0.60
C LYS A 162 16.36 -12.83 -1.64
N SER A 163 16.60 -11.81 -2.48
CA SER A 163 15.66 -11.43 -3.52
C SER A 163 15.46 -12.54 -4.55
N LYS A 164 16.54 -13.23 -4.93
CA LYS A 164 16.52 -14.36 -5.87
C LYS A 164 15.71 -15.53 -5.30
N GLU A 165 15.96 -15.93 -4.06
CA GLU A 165 15.19 -16.99 -3.38
C GLU A 165 13.70 -16.64 -3.34
N THR A 166 13.36 -15.39 -2.99
CA THR A 166 11.96 -14.95 -2.90
C THR A 166 11.25 -15.01 -4.25
N ILE A 167 11.94 -14.61 -5.33
CA ILE A 167 11.42 -14.69 -6.70
C ILE A 167 11.22 -16.14 -7.11
N GLU A 168 12.19 -17.02 -6.80
CA GLU A 168 12.14 -18.43 -7.15
C GLU A 168 11.00 -19.16 -6.43
N THR A 169 10.83 -18.95 -5.12
CA THR A 169 9.72 -19.51 -4.35
C THR A 169 8.37 -19.07 -4.93
N ARG A 170 8.18 -17.78 -5.22
CA ARG A 170 6.93 -17.31 -5.83
C ARG A 170 6.70 -17.90 -7.22
N ASN A 171 7.75 -18.06 -8.01
CA ASN A 171 7.64 -18.67 -9.32
C ASN A 171 7.22 -20.15 -9.22
N GLN A 172 7.74 -20.89 -8.24
CA GLN A 172 7.32 -22.27 -7.95
C GLN A 172 5.85 -22.34 -7.51
N GLU A 173 5.41 -21.45 -6.62
CA GLU A 173 4.00 -21.34 -6.19
C GLU A 173 3.07 -21.07 -7.38
N ILE A 174 3.46 -20.13 -8.26
CA ILE A 174 2.71 -19.80 -9.46
C ILE A 174 2.60 -21.02 -10.39
N ARG A 175 3.71 -21.72 -10.66
CA ARG A 175 3.69 -22.94 -11.48
C ARG A 175 2.79 -24.01 -10.87
N PHE A 176 2.89 -24.24 -9.56
CA PHE A 176 2.06 -25.18 -8.85
C PHE A 176 0.56 -24.85 -9.01
N PHE A 177 0.20 -23.57 -8.85
CA PHE A 177 -1.17 -23.10 -9.05
C PHE A 177 -1.67 -23.32 -10.49
N TYR A 178 -0.85 -23.02 -11.51
CA TYR A 178 -1.20 -23.29 -12.90
C TYR A 178 -1.40 -24.78 -13.18
N SER A 179 -0.52 -25.64 -12.66
CA SER A 179 -0.64 -27.10 -12.78
C SER A 179 -1.95 -27.61 -12.17
N ILE A 180 -2.31 -27.14 -10.97
CA ILE A 180 -3.59 -27.46 -10.35
C ILE A 180 -4.75 -27.01 -11.26
N LYS A 181 -4.75 -25.75 -11.70
CA LYS A 181 -5.83 -25.19 -12.53
C LYS A 181 -6.06 -26.01 -13.80
N ILE A 182 -4.98 -26.44 -14.46
CA ILE A 182 -5.04 -27.30 -15.65
C ILE A 182 -5.63 -28.67 -15.28
N GLY A 183 -5.19 -29.28 -14.18
CA GLY A 183 -5.71 -30.53 -13.66
C GLY A 183 -7.23 -30.48 -13.39
N ILE A 184 -7.69 -29.44 -12.69
CA ILE A 184 -9.12 -29.21 -12.40
C ILE A 184 -9.93 -29.09 -13.70
N LYS A 185 -9.43 -28.31 -14.67
CA LYS A 185 -10.11 -28.12 -15.96
C LYS A 185 -10.26 -29.44 -16.73
N ASN A 186 -9.23 -30.28 -16.70
CA ASN A 186 -9.25 -31.57 -17.38
C ASN A 186 -10.18 -32.57 -16.68
N TRP A 187 -10.16 -32.61 -15.35
CA TRP A 187 -11.07 -33.41 -14.53
C TRP A 187 -12.53 -33.05 -14.76
N TYR A 188 -12.87 -31.76 -14.79
CA TYR A 188 -14.23 -31.31 -15.06
C TYR A 188 -14.72 -31.75 -16.45
N LYS A 189 -13.84 -31.66 -17.46
CA LYS A 189 -14.13 -32.13 -18.82
C LYS A 189 -14.43 -33.64 -18.87
N ILE A 190 -13.68 -34.44 -18.11
CA ILE A 190 -13.89 -35.89 -18.00
C ILE A 190 -15.19 -36.21 -17.24
N GLY A 191 -15.45 -35.52 -16.14
CA GLY A 191 -16.65 -35.70 -15.31
C GLY A 191 -17.95 -35.40 -16.06
N ILE A 192 -17.98 -34.33 -16.88
CA ILE A 192 -19.11 -34.03 -17.78
C ILE A 192 -19.30 -35.17 -18.78
N LYS A 193 -18.22 -35.66 -19.39
CA LYS A 193 -18.29 -36.71 -20.41
C LYS A 193 -18.81 -38.04 -19.86
N LEU A 194 -18.59 -38.33 -18.58
CA LEU A 194 -18.99 -39.58 -17.93
C LEU A 194 -20.34 -39.50 -17.19
N ASN A 195 -20.99 -38.32 -17.14
CA ASN A 195 -22.23 -38.03 -16.40
C ASN A 195 -22.26 -38.63 -14.97
N ASN A 196 -21.10 -38.69 -14.32
CA ASN A 196 -20.90 -39.50 -13.13
C ASN A 196 -20.84 -38.61 -11.88
N ARG A 197 -21.98 -38.49 -11.18
CA ARG A 197 -22.13 -37.66 -9.96
C ARG A 197 -21.19 -38.09 -8.83
N ILE A 198 -20.76 -39.35 -8.80
CA ILE A 198 -19.88 -39.89 -7.74
C ILE A 198 -18.46 -39.30 -7.84
N LEU A 199 -17.96 -39.03 -9.05
CA LEU A 199 -16.64 -38.42 -9.27
C LEU A 199 -16.58 -36.97 -8.80
N PHE A 200 -17.72 -36.27 -8.77
CA PHE A 200 -17.80 -34.90 -8.24
C PHE A 200 -17.63 -34.87 -6.72
N PHE A 201 -18.22 -35.83 -5.99
CA PHE A 201 -18.12 -35.89 -4.53
C PHE A 201 -16.73 -36.31 -4.07
N SER A 202 -16.10 -37.27 -4.73
CA SER A 202 -14.73 -37.68 -4.39
C SER A 202 -13.71 -36.56 -4.63
N PHE A 203 -13.87 -35.79 -5.70
CA PHE A 203 -13.04 -34.62 -5.98
C PHE A 203 -13.20 -33.52 -4.92
N PHE A 204 -14.43 -33.22 -4.49
CA PHE A 204 -14.70 -32.24 -3.44
C PHE A 204 -14.10 -32.68 -2.09
N TYR A 205 -14.12 -33.98 -1.80
CA TYR A 205 -13.53 -34.56 -0.61
C TYR A 205 -11.98 -34.46 -0.61
N ILE A 206 -11.35 -34.69 -1.76
CA ILE A 206 -9.88 -34.56 -1.93
C ILE A 206 -9.44 -33.09 -1.77
N ILE A 207 -10.14 -32.14 -2.40
CA ILE A 207 -9.83 -30.70 -2.25
C ILE A 207 -10.01 -30.24 -0.81
N ARG A 208 -11.05 -30.73 -0.12
CA ARG A 208 -11.30 -30.38 1.29
C ARG A 208 -10.18 -30.86 2.22
N ASN A 209 -9.62 -32.05 1.96
CA ASN A 209 -8.53 -32.61 2.78
C ASN A 209 -7.15 -32.03 2.46
N MET A 210 -6.93 -31.44 1.28
CA MET A 210 -5.67 -30.75 0.93
C MET A 210 -5.58 -29.31 1.50
N GLY A 211 -6.47 -28.90 2.41
CA GLY A 211 -6.38 -27.60 3.09
C GLY A 211 -6.70 -26.38 2.22
N LEU A 212 -7.17 -26.58 0.99
CA LEU A 212 -7.65 -25.53 0.08
C LEU A 212 -9.12 -25.19 0.40
N ALA A 213 -9.37 -24.70 1.61
CA ALA A 213 -10.72 -24.37 2.09
C ALA A 213 -11.32 -23.08 1.51
N PHE A 214 -10.63 -22.37 0.61
CA PHE A 214 -11.10 -21.11 0.05
C PHE A 214 -11.20 -21.21 -1.47
N CYS A 215 -12.42 -21.39 -1.98
CA CYS A 215 -12.99 -20.65 -3.12
C CYS A 215 -14.15 -21.36 -3.84
N ILE A 216 -14.45 -22.64 -3.58
CA ILE A 216 -15.43 -23.36 -4.43
C ILE A 216 -16.90 -23.11 -4.05
N MET A 217 -17.19 -22.47 -2.90
CA MET A 217 -18.59 -22.13 -2.55
C MET A 217 -19.26 -21.10 -3.46
N TYR A 218 -18.51 -20.35 -4.28
CA TYR A 218 -19.09 -19.25 -5.07
C TYR A 218 -19.66 -19.68 -6.44
N ILE A 219 -19.40 -20.90 -6.90
CA ILE A 219 -19.86 -21.35 -8.23
C ILE A 219 -21.13 -22.21 -8.14
N PHE A 220 -21.50 -22.73 -6.96
CA PHE A 220 -22.67 -23.62 -6.83
C PHE A 220 -23.99 -22.92 -6.47
N PHE A 221 -24.02 -21.61 -6.27
CA PHE A 221 -25.24 -20.87 -5.93
C PHE A 221 -25.81 -19.98 -7.06
N PHE A 222 -25.17 -19.93 -8.22
CA PHE A 222 -25.64 -19.14 -9.37
C PHE A 222 -25.42 -19.88 -10.69
N THR A 223 -26.22 -20.93 -10.91
CA THR A 223 -26.70 -21.45 -12.22
C THR A 223 -27.76 -22.48 -11.93
#